data_AF-A0A0F8YFD3-F1
#
_entry.id   AF-A0A0F8YFD3-F1
#
_cell.length_a   1.000
_cell.length_b   1.000
_cell.length_c   1.000
_cell.angle_alpha   90.00
_cell.angle_beta   90.00
_cell.angle_gamma   90.00
#
_symmetry.space_group_name_H-M   'P 1'
#
loop_
_entity.id
_entity.type
_entity.pdbx_description
1 polymer ?
#
loop_
_entity_poly.entity_id
_entity_poly.type
_entity_poly.pdbx_seq_one_letter_code
_entity_poly.pdbx_strand_id
1 'polypeptide(L)'
;MILSGSYHGPFNLDLEKYNYPYKSAADYPAEINTLAGELLDPYILGHLWYADKVLGEFVAKMEQRYPDALFVITGDHYSRRNFHQRPNLYELTHVPMVIYGKGISADLVPAQQVASHMDIAPTLLDLIAPANTQFYSMGQSLFNAAPERRIFGFQTIRHNEQLWRGDLSALYEYYTVNERDKTQLLPTTPPQFVEIDAQTEQAYTQYMATAWQLLTQGMD
;
A
#
# COMPACT_ATOMS: atom_id res chain seq x y z
N MET A 1 14.57 10.94 -0.08
CA MET A 1 13.15 10.61 -0.30
C MET A 1 12.62 11.49 -1.40
N ILE A 2 11.86 10.93 -2.35
CA ILE A 2 11.21 11.67 -3.44
C ILE A 2 9.70 11.45 -3.26
N LEU A 3 8.93 12.53 -3.24
CA LEU A 3 7.47 12.49 -3.20
C LEU A 3 6.95 12.91 -4.58
N SER A 4 6.32 11.99 -5.31
CA SER A 4 5.69 12.28 -6.60
C SER A 4 4.37 13.02 -6.43
N GLY A 5 4.02 13.89 -7.37
CA GLY A 5 2.77 14.67 -7.32
C GLY A 5 1.94 14.67 -8.60
N SER A 6 2.35 13.95 -9.65
CA SER A 6 1.62 13.96 -10.93
C SER A 6 0.25 13.29 -10.84
N TYR A 7 0.09 12.29 -9.96
CA TYR A 7 -1.21 11.66 -9.68
C TYR A 7 -1.93 12.31 -8.49
N HIS A 8 -1.99 13.64 -8.50
CA HIS A 8 -2.76 14.42 -7.54
C HIS A 8 -3.56 15.50 -8.27
N GLY A 9 -4.71 15.87 -7.69
CA GLY A 9 -5.50 17.00 -8.19
C GLY A 9 -4.66 18.29 -8.24
N PRO A 10 -4.81 19.13 -9.27
CA PRO A 10 -5.94 19.18 -10.21
C PRO A 10 -5.79 18.33 -11.49
N PHE A 11 -4.77 17.47 -11.62
CA PHE A 11 -4.47 16.70 -12.85
C PHE A 11 -4.28 17.62 -14.07
N ASN A 12 -3.06 18.10 -14.30
CA ASN A 12 -2.76 19.14 -15.28
C ASN A 12 -1.70 18.73 -16.32
N LEU A 13 -1.45 17.43 -16.52
CA LEU A 13 -0.52 16.95 -17.52
C LEU A 13 -1.15 16.93 -18.91
N ASP A 14 -0.38 17.36 -19.90
CA ASP A 14 -0.65 17.07 -21.31
C ASP A 14 -0.31 15.60 -21.60
N LEU A 15 -1.30 14.73 -21.42
CA LEU A 15 -1.15 13.29 -21.61
C LEU A 15 -0.90 12.89 -23.07
N GLU A 16 -1.36 13.70 -24.03
CA GLU A 16 -1.12 13.44 -25.45
C GLU A 16 0.36 13.54 -25.79
N LYS A 17 1.05 14.55 -25.24
CA LYS A 17 2.51 14.69 -25.38
C LYS A 17 3.29 13.47 -24.89
N TYR A 18 2.73 12.71 -23.96
CA TYR A 18 3.37 11.52 -23.42
C TYR A 18 2.92 10.21 -24.10
N ASN A 19 2.06 10.28 -25.12
CA ASN A 19 1.49 9.13 -25.84
C ASN A 19 0.65 8.21 -24.94
N TYR A 20 -0.16 8.79 -24.05
CA TYR A 20 -1.11 8.02 -23.26
C TYR A 20 -2.14 7.30 -24.17
N PRO A 21 -2.31 5.97 -24.08
CA PRO A 21 -3.07 5.22 -25.07
C PRO A 21 -4.59 5.21 -24.83
N TYR A 22 -5.06 5.43 -23.60
CA TYR A 22 -6.48 5.29 -23.27
C TYR A 22 -7.20 6.64 -23.25
N LYS A 23 -7.72 7.09 -24.40
CA LYS A 23 -8.34 8.42 -24.53
C LYS A 23 -9.80 8.44 -24.06
N SER A 24 -10.42 7.28 -23.99
CA SER A 24 -11.80 7.05 -23.57
C SER A 24 -11.91 5.70 -22.85
N ALA A 25 -13.02 5.48 -22.12
CA ALA A 25 -13.26 4.19 -21.47
C ALA A 25 -13.32 3.02 -22.50
N ALA A 26 -13.72 3.30 -23.74
CA ALA A 26 -13.76 2.29 -24.81
C ALA A 26 -12.36 1.79 -25.22
N ASP A 27 -11.30 2.55 -24.90
CA ASP A 27 -9.92 2.16 -25.20
C ASP A 27 -9.36 1.18 -24.15
N TYR A 28 -10.02 1.00 -23.00
CA TYR A 28 -9.58 0.07 -21.97
C TYR A 28 -9.61 -1.38 -22.47
N PRO A 29 -8.79 -2.28 -21.87
CA PRO A 29 -8.82 -3.71 -22.19
C PRO A 29 -10.24 -4.30 -22.09
N ALA A 30 -10.55 -5.27 -22.95
CA ALA A 30 -11.90 -5.84 -23.04
C ALA A 30 -12.40 -6.40 -21.71
N GLU A 31 -11.51 -6.99 -20.91
CA GLU A 31 -11.79 -7.52 -19.58
C GLU A 31 -12.23 -6.42 -18.62
N ILE A 32 -11.64 -5.23 -18.71
CA ILE A 32 -12.01 -4.06 -17.90
C ILE A 32 -13.40 -3.54 -18.28
N ASN A 33 -13.72 -3.55 -19.58
CA ASN A 33 -15.04 -3.13 -20.07
C ASN A 33 -16.19 -4.05 -19.62
N THR A 34 -15.89 -5.23 -19.05
CA THR A 34 -16.91 -6.10 -18.44
C THR A 34 -17.28 -5.71 -17.01
N LEU A 35 -16.50 -4.83 -16.36
CA LEU A 35 -16.79 -4.36 -15.01
C LEU A 35 -18.05 -3.49 -15.01
N ALA A 36 -18.92 -3.72 -14.03
CA ALA A 36 -20.17 -2.97 -13.92
C ALA A 36 -19.94 -1.55 -13.42
N GLY A 37 -20.67 -0.59 -14.02
CA GLY A 37 -20.73 0.79 -13.57
C GLY A 37 -19.75 1.72 -14.27
N GLU A 38 -19.67 2.95 -13.76
CA GLU A 38 -18.70 3.94 -14.22
C GLU A 38 -17.28 3.53 -13.83
N LEU A 39 -16.39 3.50 -14.82
CA LEU A 39 -14.96 3.27 -14.65
C LEU A 39 -14.26 4.59 -14.34
N LEU A 40 -13.05 4.51 -13.79
CA LEU A 40 -12.21 5.69 -13.57
C LEU A 40 -12.04 6.48 -14.88
N ASP A 41 -12.19 7.80 -14.78
CA ASP A 41 -11.98 8.73 -15.88
C ASP A 41 -10.60 8.48 -16.52
N PRO A 42 -10.53 8.21 -17.84
CA PRO A 42 -9.26 8.01 -18.56
C PRO A 42 -8.26 9.15 -18.36
N TYR A 43 -8.72 10.39 -18.24
CA TYR A 43 -7.84 11.52 -17.95
C TYR A 43 -7.15 11.39 -16.58
N ILE A 44 -7.88 10.90 -15.56
CA ILE A 44 -7.32 10.66 -14.24
C ILE A 44 -6.38 9.44 -14.26
N LEU A 45 -6.80 8.34 -14.91
CA LEU A 45 -5.97 7.15 -15.07
C LEU A 45 -4.65 7.48 -15.79
N GLY A 46 -4.67 8.39 -16.77
CA GLY A 46 -3.48 8.82 -17.48
C GLY A 46 -2.42 9.47 -16.59
N HIS A 47 -2.83 10.13 -15.50
CA HIS A 47 -1.88 10.69 -14.53
C HIS A 47 -1.22 9.61 -13.66
N LEU A 48 -1.96 8.55 -13.32
CA LEU A 48 -1.39 7.37 -12.66
C LEU A 48 -0.44 6.63 -13.60
N TRP A 49 -0.85 6.40 -14.84
CA TRP A 49 -0.01 5.80 -15.88
C TRP A 49 1.28 6.60 -16.12
N TYR A 50 1.20 7.93 -16.19
CA TYR A 50 2.37 8.77 -16.34
C TYR A 50 3.31 8.68 -15.12
N ALA A 51 2.74 8.67 -13.90
CA ALA A 51 3.51 8.52 -12.68
C ALA A 51 4.30 7.19 -12.67
N ASP A 52 3.64 6.09 -13.03
CA ASP A 52 4.25 4.77 -13.14
C ASP A 52 5.36 4.72 -14.21
N LYS A 53 5.08 5.25 -15.42
CA LYS A 53 6.06 5.35 -16.50
C LYS A 53 7.31 6.12 -16.08
N VAL A 54 7.15 7.30 -15.50
CA VAL A 54 8.29 8.15 -15.10
C VAL A 54 9.05 7.55 -13.92
N LEU A 55 8.36 6.88 -13.00
CA LEU A 55 9.00 6.11 -11.93
C LEU A 55 9.89 5.02 -12.51
N GLY A 56 9.40 4.22 -13.46
CA GLY A 56 10.19 3.19 -14.13
C GLY A 56 11.42 3.75 -14.87
N GLU A 57 11.24 4.85 -15.62
CA GLU A 57 12.35 5.55 -16.28
C GLU A 57 13.38 6.11 -15.30
N PHE A 58 12.92 6.63 -14.16
CA PHE A 58 13.79 7.11 -13.10
C PHE A 58 14.62 5.97 -12.52
N VAL A 59 13.99 4.86 -12.13
CA VAL A 59 14.69 3.69 -11.58
C VAL A 59 15.73 3.17 -12.57
N ALA A 60 15.37 3.00 -13.85
CA ALA A 60 16.30 2.52 -14.89
C ALA A 60 17.52 3.46 -15.07
N LYS A 61 17.30 4.78 -15.07
CA LYS A 61 18.40 5.76 -15.18
C LYS A 61 19.29 5.75 -13.93
N MET A 62 18.68 5.67 -12.75
CA MET A 62 19.40 5.69 -11.49
C MET A 62 20.17 4.41 -11.24
N GLU A 63 19.64 3.25 -11.65
CA GLU A 63 20.34 1.97 -11.59
C GLU A 63 21.60 1.98 -12.47
N GLN A 64 21.54 2.54 -13.69
CA GLN A 64 22.72 2.69 -14.53
C GLN A 64 23.79 3.58 -13.89
N ARG A 65 23.37 4.64 -13.20
CA ARG A 65 24.30 5.60 -12.57
C ARG A 65 24.82 5.12 -11.22
N TYR A 66 24.02 4.36 -10.49
CA TYR A 66 24.29 3.84 -9.16
C TYR A 66 23.91 2.34 -9.11
N PRO A 67 24.77 1.45 -9.63
CA PRO A 67 24.46 0.02 -9.74
C PRO A 67 24.24 -0.69 -8.40
N ASP A 68 24.71 -0.09 -7.30
CA ASP A 68 24.53 -0.60 -5.94
C ASP A 68 23.41 0.16 -5.18
N ALA A 69 22.57 0.93 -5.88
CA ALA A 69 21.43 1.60 -5.25
C ALA A 69 20.34 0.60 -4.83
N LEU A 70 19.76 0.87 -3.66
CA LEU A 70 18.54 0.24 -3.19
C LEU A 70 17.36 1.19 -3.42
N PHE A 71 16.32 0.69 -4.07
CA PHE A 71 15.07 1.38 -4.33
C PHE A 71 13.98 0.81 -3.44
N VAL A 72 13.30 1.70 -2.72
CA VAL A 72 12.06 1.38 -2.00
C VAL A 72 10.96 2.26 -2.56
N ILE A 73 9.93 1.63 -3.11
CA ILE A 73 8.86 2.27 -3.85
C ILE A 73 7.55 1.85 -3.18
N THR A 74 6.73 2.83 -2.81
CA THR A 74 5.41 2.56 -2.22
C THR A 74 4.43 3.68 -2.54
N GLY A 75 3.13 3.36 -2.51
CA GLY A 75 2.09 4.39 -2.46
C GLY A 75 2.02 4.98 -1.05
N ASP A 76 1.69 6.26 -0.92
CA ASP A 76 1.49 6.90 0.37
C ASP A 76 0.16 6.49 1.02
N HIS A 77 -0.90 6.39 0.21
CA HIS A 77 -2.20 5.87 0.60
C HIS A 77 -2.97 5.30 -0.59
N TYR A 78 -4.04 4.54 -0.31
CA TYR A 78 -4.95 4.04 -1.34
C TYR A 78 -5.74 5.19 -2.00
N SER A 79 -6.09 5.05 -3.27
CA SER A 79 -6.85 6.08 -3.98
C SER A 79 -8.30 6.12 -3.50
N ARG A 80 -8.85 7.32 -3.29
CA ARG A 80 -10.31 7.53 -3.12
C ARG A 80 -11.06 7.57 -4.45
N ARG A 81 -10.33 7.51 -5.56
CA ARG A 81 -10.85 7.39 -6.93
C ARG A 81 -10.71 5.94 -7.33
N ASN A 82 -11.77 5.19 -7.12
CA ASN A 82 -11.81 3.76 -7.38
C ASN A 82 -11.83 3.53 -8.88
N PHE A 83 -11.24 2.41 -9.31
CA PHE A 83 -11.19 2.07 -10.73
C PHE A 83 -12.57 1.69 -11.29
N HIS A 84 -13.43 1.14 -10.45
CA HIS A 84 -14.82 0.75 -10.76
C HIS A 84 -15.71 0.97 -9.53
N GLN A 85 -17.03 0.76 -9.67
CA GLN A 85 -18.02 1.10 -8.63
C GLN A 85 -18.08 0.17 -7.42
N ARG A 86 -17.38 -0.97 -7.46
CA ARG A 86 -17.49 -2.02 -6.42
C ARG A 86 -16.12 -2.54 -5.98
N PRO A 87 -15.17 -1.68 -5.61
CA PRO A 87 -13.85 -2.14 -5.18
C PRO A 87 -13.98 -3.02 -3.93
N ASN A 88 -13.16 -4.05 -3.85
CA ASN A 88 -13.07 -4.85 -2.64
C ASN A 88 -12.27 -4.11 -1.54
N LEU A 89 -12.30 -4.62 -0.31
CA LEU A 89 -11.53 -4.01 0.78
C LEU A 89 -10.01 -4.04 0.54
N TYR A 90 -9.50 -5.01 -0.22
CA TYR A 90 -8.08 -5.04 -0.58
C TYR A 90 -7.67 -3.80 -1.39
N GLU A 91 -8.44 -3.44 -2.42
CA GLU A 91 -8.25 -2.24 -3.24
C GLU A 91 -8.39 -0.93 -2.43
N LEU A 92 -9.26 -0.93 -1.42
CA LEU A 92 -9.55 0.24 -0.59
C LEU A 92 -8.58 0.45 0.58
N THR A 93 -7.60 -0.43 0.79
CA THR A 93 -6.70 -0.34 1.96
C THR A 93 -5.23 -0.60 1.66
N HIS A 94 -4.90 -1.26 0.55
CA HIS A 94 -3.53 -1.64 0.24
C HIS A 94 -2.86 -0.64 -0.72
N VAL A 95 -1.55 -0.52 -0.55
CA VAL A 95 -0.65 0.18 -1.47
C VAL A 95 0.48 -0.77 -1.87
N PRO A 96 1.09 -0.60 -3.06
CA PRO A 96 2.26 -1.40 -3.40
C PRO A 96 3.42 -1.09 -2.47
N MET A 97 4.28 -2.08 -2.25
CA MET A 97 5.59 -1.93 -1.61
C MET A 97 6.57 -2.78 -2.42
N VAL A 98 7.53 -2.14 -3.07
CA VAL A 98 8.57 -2.78 -3.87
C VAL A 98 9.92 -2.42 -3.28
N ILE A 99 10.71 -3.45 -2.96
CA ILE A 99 12.12 -3.32 -2.60
C ILE A 99 12.91 -3.92 -3.77
N TYR A 100 13.75 -3.10 -4.39
CA TYR A 100 14.45 -3.46 -5.62
C TYR A 100 15.90 -2.98 -5.56
N GLY A 101 16.83 -3.81 -6.04
CA GLY A 101 18.24 -3.47 -6.11
C GLY A 101 19.12 -4.71 -6.15
N LYS A 102 20.43 -4.49 -6.30
CA LYS A 102 21.42 -5.57 -6.33
C LYS A 102 21.39 -6.37 -5.04
N GLY A 103 21.32 -7.71 -5.15
CA GLY A 103 21.30 -8.62 -4.00
C GLY A 103 19.94 -8.76 -3.30
N ILE A 104 18.91 -8.06 -3.77
CA ILE A 104 17.53 -8.28 -3.32
C ILE A 104 16.92 -9.43 -4.11
N SER A 105 16.48 -10.47 -3.41
CA SER A 105 15.82 -11.63 -4.00
C SER A 105 14.33 -11.66 -3.62
N ALA A 106 13.50 -12.30 -4.46
CA ALA A 106 12.05 -12.33 -4.27
C ALA A 106 11.60 -13.14 -3.04
N ASP A 107 12.45 -14.04 -2.55
CA ASP A 107 12.26 -14.87 -1.36
C ASP A 107 12.73 -14.19 -0.06
N LEU A 108 13.32 -12.99 -0.15
CA LEU A 108 13.85 -12.28 1.01
C LEU A 108 12.76 -11.93 2.02
N VAL A 109 11.54 -11.65 1.54
CA VAL A 109 10.36 -11.42 2.38
C VAL A 109 9.45 -12.66 2.25
N PRO A 110 9.03 -13.27 3.37
CA PRO A 110 8.11 -14.40 3.34
C PRO A 110 6.84 -14.08 2.54
N ALA A 111 6.37 -15.06 1.77
CA ALA A 111 5.10 -14.92 1.07
C ALA A 111 3.97 -14.61 2.08
N GLN A 112 3.07 -13.70 1.69
CA GLN A 112 1.87 -13.31 2.45
C GLN A 112 2.11 -12.59 3.78
N GLN A 113 3.30 -12.04 4.00
CA GLN A 113 3.52 -11.22 5.18
C GLN A 113 2.75 -9.90 5.09
N VAL A 114 1.97 -9.60 6.13
CA VAL A 114 1.29 -8.31 6.26
C VAL A 114 2.31 -7.24 6.63
N ALA A 115 2.24 -6.10 5.95
CA ALA A 115 3.13 -4.96 6.14
C ALA A 115 2.37 -3.65 6.30
N SER A 116 3.05 -2.65 6.86
CA SER A 116 2.66 -1.24 6.93
C SER A 116 3.83 -0.34 6.58
N HIS A 117 3.57 0.95 6.38
CA HIS A 117 4.63 1.93 6.21
C HIS A 117 5.60 2.00 7.40
N MET A 118 5.17 1.64 8.61
CA MET A 118 6.06 1.62 9.78
C MET A 118 7.13 0.54 9.70
N ASP A 119 6.91 -0.51 8.90
CA ASP A 119 7.85 -1.61 8.71
C ASP A 119 8.97 -1.25 7.73
N ILE A 120 8.84 -0.15 6.97
CA ILE A 120 9.83 0.28 5.97
C ILE A 120 11.17 0.61 6.62
N ALA A 121 11.17 1.47 7.63
CA ALA A 121 12.39 1.91 8.32
C ALA A 121 13.17 0.75 8.96
N PRO A 122 12.58 -0.12 9.81
CA PRO A 122 13.30 -1.24 10.39
C PRO A 122 13.77 -2.26 9.35
N THR A 123 13.00 -2.48 8.27
CA THR A 123 13.43 -3.36 7.16
C THR A 123 14.68 -2.80 6.46
N LEU A 124 14.69 -1.50 6.19
CA LEU A 124 15.84 -0.83 5.59
C LEU A 124 17.07 -0.87 6.49
N LEU A 125 16.89 -0.66 7.80
CA LEU A 125 18.00 -0.73 8.76
C LEU A 125 18.59 -2.15 8.81
N ASP A 126 17.75 -3.19 8.84
CA ASP A 126 18.24 -4.57 8.78
C ASP A 126 18.98 -4.89 7.46
N LEU A 127 18.62 -4.24 6.35
CA LEU A 127 19.33 -4.41 5.07
C LEU A 127 20.70 -3.74 5.03
N ILE A 128 20.79 -2.50 5.52
CA ILE A 128 21.92 -1.62 5.19
C ILE A 128 22.82 -1.29 6.38
N ALA A 129 22.34 -1.47 7.62
CA ALA A 129 23.12 -1.14 8.79
C ALA A 129 24.20 -2.20 9.04
N PRO A 130 25.32 -1.84 9.71
CA PRO A 130 26.28 -2.82 10.19
C PRO A 130 25.59 -3.91 11.02
N ALA A 131 26.07 -5.15 10.91
CA ALA A 131 25.53 -6.26 11.68
C ALA A 131 25.49 -5.93 13.19
N ASN A 132 24.38 -6.30 13.85
CA ASN A 132 24.08 -6.04 15.26
C ASN A 132 23.79 -4.57 15.63
N THR A 133 23.56 -3.68 14.66
CA THR A 133 23.05 -2.32 14.93
C THR A 133 21.73 -2.40 15.68
N GLN A 134 21.66 -1.75 16.84
CA GLN A 134 20.44 -1.67 17.65
C GLN A 134 19.63 -0.43 17.27
N PHE A 135 18.33 -0.59 17.09
CA PHE A 135 17.40 0.51 16.88
C PHE A 135 16.05 0.19 17.51
N TYR A 136 15.32 1.23 17.90
CA TYR A 136 13.95 1.11 18.38
C TYR A 136 12.99 1.46 17.26
N SER A 137 11.93 0.66 17.10
CA SER A 137 10.92 0.87 16.06
C SER A 137 9.55 0.42 16.57
N MET A 138 8.51 1.14 16.15
CA MET A 138 7.11 0.72 16.32
C MET A 138 6.73 -0.37 15.30
N GLY A 139 7.33 -0.31 14.10
CA GLY A 139 7.24 -1.37 13.10
C GLY A 139 8.29 -2.45 13.29
N GLN A 140 8.18 -3.51 12.52
CA GLN A 140 9.12 -4.64 12.52
C GLN A 140 9.71 -4.82 11.13
N SER A 141 10.96 -5.24 11.06
CA SER A 141 11.60 -5.59 9.80
C SER A 141 10.86 -6.76 9.14
N LEU A 142 10.57 -6.66 7.84
CA LEU A 142 9.85 -7.68 7.09
C LEU A 142 10.62 -9.02 7.04
N PHE A 143 11.94 -9.03 7.19
CA PHE A 143 12.69 -10.29 7.21
C PHE A 143 12.46 -11.11 8.49
N ASN A 144 12.13 -10.41 9.58
CA ASN A 144 12.12 -10.95 10.93
C ASN A 144 10.75 -10.79 11.62
N ALA A 145 9.77 -10.20 10.93
CA ALA A 145 8.47 -9.93 11.50
C ALA A 145 7.70 -11.22 11.79
N ALA A 146 6.97 -11.21 12.90
CA ALA A 146 6.22 -12.36 13.37
C ALA A 146 5.21 -12.84 12.29
N PRO A 147 5.08 -14.16 12.07
CA PRO A 147 4.13 -14.71 11.09
C PRO A 147 2.68 -14.31 11.38
N GLU A 148 2.32 -14.22 12.65
CA GLU A 148 1.03 -13.70 13.10
C GLU A 148 1.23 -12.34 13.75
N ARG A 149 0.72 -11.29 13.10
CA ARG A 149 0.82 -9.94 13.63
C ARG A 149 -0.40 -9.09 13.30
N ARG A 150 -0.69 -8.18 14.22
CA ARG A 150 -1.69 -7.13 14.04
C ARG A 150 -1.01 -5.88 13.51
N ILE A 151 -1.61 -5.29 12.49
CA ILE A 151 -1.18 -4.02 11.91
C ILE A 151 -2.34 -3.05 11.96
N PHE A 152 -2.04 -1.84 12.39
CA PHE A 152 -2.98 -0.74 12.50
C PHE A 152 -2.64 0.32 11.45
N GLY A 153 -3.61 0.59 10.57
CA GLY A 153 -3.56 1.68 9.61
C GLY A 153 -4.62 2.72 9.93
N PHE A 154 -4.74 3.74 9.07
CA PHE A 154 -5.84 4.69 9.18
C PHE A 154 -7.17 3.95 9.01
N GLN A 155 -7.99 3.92 10.08
CA GLN A 155 -9.31 3.26 10.10
C GLN A 155 -9.31 1.78 9.69
N THR A 156 -8.15 1.11 9.80
CA THR A 156 -7.97 -0.26 9.33
C THR A 156 -7.20 -1.07 10.36
N ILE A 157 -7.64 -2.32 10.53
CA ILE A 157 -6.97 -3.31 11.34
C ILE A 157 -6.75 -4.53 10.47
N ARG A 158 -5.53 -5.07 10.51
CA ARG A 158 -5.15 -6.22 9.73
C ARG A 158 -4.51 -7.26 10.63
N HIS A 159 -5.03 -8.49 10.59
CA HIS A 159 -4.47 -9.64 11.26
C HIS A 159 -4.38 -10.79 10.27
N ASN A 160 -3.19 -11.00 9.71
CA ASN A 160 -2.98 -11.94 8.61
C ASN A 160 -3.98 -11.71 7.47
N GLU A 161 -4.82 -12.70 7.13
CA GLU A 161 -5.84 -12.61 6.09
C GLU A 161 -7.10 -11.82 6.50
N GLN A 162 -7.26 -11.50 7.78
CA GLN A 162 -8.42 -10.79 8.31
C GLN A 162 -8.22 -9.28 8.23
N LEU A 163 -9.14 -8.57 7.56
CA LEU A 163 -9.14 -7.12 7.43
C LEU A 163 -10.44 -6.55 7.98
N TRP A 164 -10.31 -5.57 8.86
CA TRP A 164 -11.40 -4.74 9.35
C TRP A 164 -11.17 -3.29 8.92
N ARG A 165 -12.24 -2.62 8.50
CA ARG A 165 -12.26 -1.19 8.18
C ARG A 165 -13.44 -0.54 8.89
N GLY A 166 -13.18 0.54 9.63
CA GLY A 166 -14.24 1.19 10.41
C GLY A 166 -13.77 2.46 11.11
N ASP A 167 -14.70 3.13 11.77
CA ASP A 167 -14.47 4.37 12.53
C ASP A 167 -13.88 4.13 13.93
N LEU A 168 -13.55 2.87 14.21
CA LEU A 168 -13.01 2.39 15.47
C LEU A 168 -13.97 2.49 16.67
N SER A 169 -15.29 2.60 16.43
CA SER A 169 -16.29 2.82 17.48
C SER A 169 -17.15 1.61 17.86
N ALA A 170 -17.41 0.64 16.95
CA ALA A 170 -18.12 -0.61 17.28
C ALA A 170 -18.08 -1.66 16.15
N LEU A 171 -18.67 -1.35 15.00
CA LEU A 171 -18.85 -2.30 13.89
C LEU A 171 -17.94 -1.96 12.71
N TYR A 172 -17.26 -2.97 12.20
CA TYR A 172 -16.29 -2.82 11.14
C TYR A 172 -16.71 -3.61 9.92
N GLU A 173 -16.54 -3.01 8.76
CA GLU A 173 -16.55 -3.74 7.50
C GLU A 173 -15.44 -4.79 7.54
N TYR A 174 -15.80 -6.05 7.33
CA TYR A 174 -14.92 -7.20 7.47
C TYR A 174 -14.73 -7.91 6.14
N TYR A 175 -13.50 -8.34 5.92
CA TYR A 175 -13.13 -9.11 4.75
C TYR A 175 -11.98 -10.07 5.04
N THR A 176 -12.12 -11.31 4.57
CA THR A 176 -11.01 -12.26 4.50
C THR A 176 -10.34 -12.08 3.14
N VAL A 177 -9.18 -11.45 3.14
CA VAL A 177 -8.35 -11.28 1.95
C VAL A 177 -7.78 -12.63 1.53
N ASN A 178 -7.84 -12.91 0.24
CA ASN A 178 -7.31 -14.10 -0.39
C ASN A 178 -6.38 -13.70 -1.55
N GLU A 179 -5.58 -14.64 -2.04
CA GLU A 179 -4.59 -14.36 -3.09
C GLU A 179 -5.17 -13.85 -4.41
N ARG A 180 -6.44 -14.17 -4.71
CA ARG A 180 -7.07 -13.70 -5.96
C ARG A 180 -7.37 -12.22 -5.90
N ASP A 181 -7.50 -11.60 -4.74
CA ASP A 181 -7.85 -10.18 -4.60
C ASP A 181 -6.81 -9.23 -5.24
N LYS A 182 -5.58 -9.72 -5.43
CA LYS A 182 -4.52 -9.02 -6.19
C LYS A 182 -4.83 -8.88 -7.68
N THR A 183 -5.72 -9.72 -8.19
CA THR A 183 -6.03 -9.85 -9.63
C THR A 183 -7.53 -9.77 -9.92
N GLN A 184 -8.36 -9.95 -8.91
CA GLN A 184 -9.80 -10.01 -9.00
C GLN A 184 -10.38 -8.62 -8.69
N LEU A 185 -10.78 -7.94 -9.76
CA LEU A 185 -11.38 -6.60 -9.70
C LEU A 185 -12.88 -6.60 -9.34
N LEU A 186 -13.46 -7.75 -8.95
CA LEU A 186 -14.85 -7.80 -8.51
C LEU A 186 -14.97 -8.68 -7.27
N PRO A 187 -15.39 -8.13 -6.12
CA PRO A 187 -15.66 -8.95 -4.95
C PRO A 187 -16.78 -9.95 -5.28
N THR A 188 -16.54 -11.22 -5.02
CA THR A 188 -17.55 -12.29 -5.15
C THR A 188 -18.47 -12.40 -3.95
N THR A 189 -18.13 -11.72 -2.85
CA THR A 189 -18.82 -11.81 -1.57
C THR A 189 -19.23 -10.41 -1.10
N PRO A 190 -20.48 -10.21 -0.67
CA PRO A 190 -20.88 -8.96 -0.03
C PRO A 190 -20.04 -8.66 1.23
N PRO A 191 -19.79 -7.38 1.54
CA PRO A 191 -19.12 -7.00 2.78
C PRO A 191 -19.95 -7.45 3.98
N GLN A 192 -19.26 -7.95 5.01
CA GLN A 192 -19.86 -8.28 6.29
C GLN A 192 -19.49 -7.23 7.32
N PHE A 193 -20.28 -7.09 8.38
CA PHE A 193 -19.95 -6.22 9.50
C PHE A 193 -19.82 -7.04 10.77
N VAL A 194 -18.68 -6.92 11.45
CA VAL A 194 -18.39 -7.67 12.68
C VAL A 194 -17.78 -6.74 13.72
N GLU A 195 -17.90 -7.12 14.99
CA GLU A 195 -17.12 -6.52 16.07
C GLU A 195 -15.68 -7.06 16.03
N ILE A 196 -14.72 -6.24 16.45
CA ILE A 196 -13.35 -6.72 16.69
C ILE A 196 -13.28 -7.44 18.03
N ASP A 197 -12.38 -8.41 18.15
CA ASP A 197 -12.17 -9.10 19.42
C ASP A 197 -11.46 -8.19 20.45
N ALA A 198 -11.67 -8.47 21.74
CA ALA A 198 -11.13 -7.67 22.84
C ALA A 198 -9.58 -7.59 22.84
N GLN A 199 -8.88 -8.62 22.34
CA GLN A 199 -7.42 -8.60 22.26
C GLN A 199 -6.96 -7.60 21.19
N THR A 200 -7.67 -7.55 20.06
CA THR A 200 -7.42 -6.58 18.99
C THR A 200 -7.72 -5.15 19.45
N GLU A 201 -8.81 -4.93 20.18
CA GLU A 201 -9.15 -3.61 20.75
C GLU A 201 -8.10 -3.14 21.77
N GLN A 202 -7.66 -4.03 22.66
CA GLN A 202 -6.60 -3.74 23.62
C GLN A 202 -5.28 -3.39 22.92
N ALA A 203 -4.91 -4.15 21.88
CA ALA A 203 -3.70 -3.89 21.10
C ALA A 203 -3.76 -2.53 20.37
N TYR A 204 -4.92 -2.17 19.80
CA TYR A 204 -5.13 -0.85 19.19
C TYR A 204 -5.00 0.26 20.22
N THR A 205 -5.64 0.11 21.39
CA THR A 205 -5.58 1.09 22.48
C THR A 205 -4.15 1.31 22.97
N GLN A 206 -3.39 0.23 23.15
CA GLN A 206 -1.98 0.31 23.54
C GLN A 206 -1.15 1.01 22.47
N TYR A 207 -1.33 0.64 21.20
CA TYR A 207 -0.65 1.27 20.06
C TYR A 207 -0.89 2.79 20.02
N MET A 208 -2.14 3.22 20.14
CA MET A 208 -2.51 4.64 20.13
C MET A 208 -1.99 5.38 21.37
N ALA A 209 -2.04 4.75 22.55
CA ALA A 209 -1.49 5.34 23.77
C ALA A 209 0.02 5.55 23.67
N THR A 210 0.77 4.57 23.14
CA THR A 210 2.21 4.71 22.91
C THR A 210 2.51 5.79 21.87
N ALA A 211 1.79 5.81 20.75
CA ALA A 211 1.95 6.84 19.73
C ALA A 211 1.69 8.25 20.30
N TRP A 212 0.62 8.41 21.08
CA TRP A 212 0.30 9.67 21.76
C TRP A 212 1.37 10.06 22.78
N GLN A 213 1.87 9.11 23.57
CA GLN A 213 2.94 9.36 24.53
C GLN A 213 4.21 9.85 23.81
N LEU A 214 4.62 9.19 22.73
CA LEU A 214 5.79 9.61 21.94
C LEU A 214 5.60 11.01 21.34
N LEU A 215 4.40 11.34 20.86
CA LEU A 215 4.10 12.67 20.30
C LEU A 215 4.05 13.78 21.36
N THR A 216 3.61 13.48 22.58
CA THR A 216 3.38 14.48 23.63
C THR A 216 4.51 14.60 24.64
N GLN A 217 5.30 13.55 24.84
CA GLN A 217 6.42 13.50 25.79
C GLN A 217 7.78 13.40 25.10
N GLY A 218 7.84 13.18 23.79
CA GLY A 218 9.08 13.03 23.02
C GLY A 218 9.81 14.34 22.68
N MET A 219 9.57 15.42 23.43
CA MET A 219 10.23 16.72 23.27
C MET A 219 10.91 17.21 24.56
N ASP A 220 11.41 16.30 25.39
CA ASP A 220 12.30 16.60 26.52
C ASP A 220 13.65 15.90 26.35
#